data_AF-A0A375IM40-F1
#
_entry.id   AF-A0A375IM40-F1
#
_cell.length_a   1.000
_cell.length_b   1.000
_cell.length_c   1.000
_cell.angle_alpha   90.00
_cell.angle_beta   90.00
_cell.angle_gamma   90.00
#
_symmetry.space_group_name_H-M   'P 1'
#
loop_
_entity.id
_entity.type
_entity.pdbx_description
1 polymer ?
#
loop_
_entity_poly.entity_id
_entity_poly.type
_entity_poly.pdbx_seq_one_letter_code
_entity_poly.pdbx_strand_id
1 'polypeptide(L)'
;MHRYLIACTLAACAGMAHARATELPPAVTLASRHAMAACQEFMHDDADEYRACIDAVAREIPRGRKDTTARLLGHYYYAWVGANSSARLSLPGAEAAARVYLREFRALQRQLGVDDKVLCKAVAGDCGQRVGVIEKMEREKGR
;
A
#
# COMPACT_ATOMS: atom_id res chain seq x y z
N MET A 1 34.93 27.84 -46.55
CA MET A 1 34.79 27.09 -45.28
C MET A 1 33.58 27.62 -44.54
N HIS A 2 32.45 26.91 -44.63
CA HIS A 2 31.15 27.36 -44.13
C HIS A 2 30.86 26.84 -42.71
N ARG A 3 30.37 27.77 -41.89
CA ARG A 3 29.70 27.64 -40.58
C ARG A 3 28.73 26.45 -40.52
N TYR A 4 28.65 25.77 -39.37
CA TYR A 4 27.35 25.46 -38.72
C TYR A 4 27.53 25.34 -37.20
N LEU A 5 26.92 26.31 -36.51
CA LEU A 5 26.62 26.32 -35.08
C LEU A 5 25.49 25.31 -34.84
N ILE A 6 25.68 24.33 -33.96
CA ILE A 6 24.59 23.47 -33.47
C ILE A 6 24.25 23.91 -32.04
N ALA A 7 23.11 24.57 -31.92
CA ALA A 7 22.51 25.00 -30.67
C ALA A 7 22.05 23.78 -29.86
N CYS A 8 22.51 23.69 -28.62
CA CYS A 8 21.93 22.80 -27.61
C CYS A 8 20.55 23.34 -27.20
N THR A 9 19.49 22.76 -27.76
CA THR A 9 18.13 22.92 -27.24
C THR A 9 17.95 22.02 -26.00
N LEU A 10 18.29 22.61 -24.85
CA LEU A 10 17.84 22.16 -23.53
C LEU A 10 16.36 22.45 -23.33
N ALA A 11 15.73 21.63 -22.47
CA ALA A 11 14.41 21.80 -21.86
C ALA A 11 13.21 21.21 -22.63
N ALA A 12 13.12 19.88 -22.62
CA ALA A 12 11.84 19.19 -22.48
C ALA A 12 11.82 18.43 -21.14
N CYS A 13 11.71 19.17 -20.03
CA CYS A 13 11.20 18.61 -18.78
C CYS A 13 9.70 18.38 -18.95
N ALA A 14 9.33 17.40 -19.76
CA ALA A 14 8.00 16.86 -19.75
C ALA A 14 7.84 16.15 -18.41
N GLY A 15 7.19 16.83 -17.47
CA GLY A 15 6.71 16.21 -16.25
C GLY A 15 5.94 14.96 -16.63
N MET A 16 6.50 13.80 -16.29
CA MET A 16 5.78 12.54 -16.34
C MET A 16 4.65 12.63 -15.31
N ALA A 17 3.53 13.19 -15.73
CA ALA A 17 2.26 12.98 -15.06
C ALA A 17 2.03 11.47 -15.11
N HIS A 18 2.38 10.78 -14.02
CA HIS A 18 2.02 9.38 -13.83
C HIS A 18 0.50 9.31 -13.96
N ALA A 19 0.02 8.84 -15.11
CA ALA A 19 -1.39 8.53 -15.30
C ALA A 19 -1.78 7.58 -14.17
N ARG A 20 -2.73 7.99 -13.32
CA ARG A 20 -3.22 7.14 -12.24
C ARG A 20 -3.72 5.84 -12.85
N ALA A 21 -3.26 4.71 -12.33
CA ALA A 21 -3.72 3.42 -12.80
C ALA A 21 -5.22 3.30 -12.48
N THR A 22 -6.04 3.18 -13.53
CA THR A 22 -7.49 2.96 -13.41
C THR A 22 -7.80 1.52 -13.00
N GLU A 23 -6.87 0.61 -13.24
CA GLU A 23 -6.97 -0.81 -12.91
C GLU A 23 -5.98 -1.20 -11.81
N LEU A 24 -6.45 -2.03 -10.89
CA LEU A 24 -5.62 -2.55 -9.81
C LEU A 24 -4.76 -3.69 -10.35
N PRO A 25 -3.42 -3.66 -10.21
CA PRO A 25 -2.58 -4.77 -10.64
C PRO A 25 -3.00 -6.08 -9.94
N PRO A 26 -3.17 -7.21 -10.67
CA PRO A 26 -3.67 -8.47 -10.09
C PRO A 26 -2.84 -8.97 -8.90
N ALA A 27 -1.54 -8.70 -8.91
CA ALA A 27 -0.62 -9.05 -7.84
C ALA A 27 -0.97 -8.40 -6.49
N VAL A 28 -1.64 -7.22 -6.49
CA VAL A 28 -2.12 -6.57 -5.26
C VAL A 28 -3.21 -7.43 -4.61
N THR A 29 -4.22 -7.83 -5.39
CA THR A 29 -5.33 -8.65 -4.88
C THR A 29 -4.85 -10.02 -4.43
N LEU A 30 -3.96 -10.66 -5.21
CA LEU A 30 -3.38 -11.97 -4.86
C LEU A 30 -2.58 -11.91 -3.56
N ALA A 31 -1.71 -10.91 -3.41
CA ALA A 31 -0.91 -10.76 -2.19
C ALA A 31 -1.77 -10.39 -0.97
N SER A 32 -2.82 -9.58 -1.15
CA SER A 32 -3.79 -9.27 -0.07
C SER A 32 -4.47 -10.54 0.45
N ARG A 33 -4.93 -11.41 -0.46
CA ARG A 33 -5.54 -12.69 -0.11
C ARG A 33 -4.55 -13.65 0.55
N HIS A 34 -3.30 -13.65 0.09
CA HIS A 34 -2.25 -14.47 0.70
C HIS A 34 -1.96 -14.02 2.14
N ALA A 35 -1.79 -12.73 2.38
CA ALA A 35 -1.60 -12.17 3.72
C ALA A 35 -2.79 -12.47 4.64
N MET A 36 -4.01 -12.41 4.11
CA MET A 36 -5.22 -12.82 4.83
C MET A 36 -5.18 -14.29 5.24
N ALA A 37 -4.96 -15.19 4.28
CA ALA A 37 -4.92 -16.62 4.55
C ALA A 37 -3.81 -16.99 5.55
N ALA A 38 -2.68 -16.29 5.52
CA ALA A 38 -1.52 -16.58 6.35
C ALA A 38 -1.60 -15.98 7.76
N CYS A 39 -2.18 -14.78 7.91
CA CYS A 39 -2.03 -14.02 9.15
C CYS A 39 -3.34 -13.63 9.84
N GLN A 40 -4.51 -13.87 9.25
CA GLN A 40 -5.77 -13.42 9.85
C GLN A 40 -6.03 -14.02 11.23
N GLU A 41 -5.64 -15.28 11.46
CA GLU A 41 -5.92 -15.99 12.71
C GLU A 41 -5.30 -15.32 13.94
N PHE A 42 -4.05 -14.85 13.84
CA PHE A 42 -3.33 -14.20 14.95
C PHE A 42 -3.95 -12.90 15.41
N MET A 43 -4.78 -12.27 14.57
CA MET A 43 -5.33 -10.96 14.85
C MET A 43 -6.44 -10.96 15.92
N HIS A 44 -6.91 -12.14 16.32
CA HIS A 44 -7.89 -12.29 17.38
C HIS A 44 -7.26 -12.28 18.78
N ASP A 45 -5.98 -12.63 18.88
CA ASP A 45 -5.33 -12.93 20.16
C ASP A 45 -4.29 -11.87 20.52
N ASP A 46 -3.40 -11.51 19.58
CA ASP A 46 -2.29 -10.59 19.84
C ASP A 46 -1.90 -9.80 18.59
N ALA A 47 -1.93 -8.47 18.71
CA ALA A 47 -1.49 -7.57 17.65
C ALA A 47 0.01 -7.73 17.34
N ASP A 48 0.84 -8.15 18.30
CA ASP A 48 2.26 -8.36 18.08
C ASP A 48 2.54 -9.68 17.34
N GLU A 49 1.82 -10.76 17.63
CA GLU A 49 1.89 -12.00 16.83
C GLU A 49 1.41 -11.76 15.40
N TYR A 50 0.31 -11.02 15.23
CA TYR A 50 -0.14 -10.59 13.90
C TYR A 50 0.96 -9.85 13.14
N ARG A 51 1.63 -8.90 13.80
CA ARG A 51 2.72 -8.14 13.18
C ARG A 51 3.91 -9.03 12.82
N ALA A 52 4.29 -9.94 13.70
CA ALA A 52 5.36 -10.89 13.43
C ALA A 52 5.05 -11.74 12.18
N CYS A 53 3.82 -12.21 12.04
CA CYS A 53 3.36 -12.93 10.85
C CYS A 53 3.44 -12.08 9.59
N ILE A 54 2.88 -10.86 9.63
CA ILE A 54 2.91 -9.93 8.49
C ILE A 54 4.35 -9.63 8.06
N ASP A 55 5.26 -9.38 9.00
CA ASP A 55 6.67 -9.09 8.69
C ASP A 55 7.40 -10.33 8.15
N ALA A 56 7.08 -11.53 8.63
CA ALA A 56 7.61 -12.78 8.11
C ALA A 56 7.19 -13.00 6.64
N VAL A 57 5.90 -12.92 6.35
CA VAL A 57 5.38 -13.06 4.97
C VAL A 57 5.94 -11.98 4.05
N ALA A 58 6.12 -10.74 4.54
CA ALA A 58 6.73 -9.66 3.74
C ALA A 58 8.19 -9.96 3.35
N ARG A 59 8.95 -10.62 4.22
CA ARG A 59 10.35 -11.03 3.94
C ARG A 59 10.44 -12.09 2.86
N GLU A 60 9.43 -12.94 2.74
CA GLU A 60 9.36 -14.00 1.73
C GLU A 60 8.97 -13.50 0.34
N ILE A 61 8.39 -12.30 0.22
CA ILE A 61 8.04 -11.71 -1.07
C ILE A 61 9.31 -11.50 -1.91
N PRO A 62 9.43 -12.14 -3.09
CA PRO A 62 10.64 -12.05 -3.91
C PRO A 62 10.97 -10.61 -4.28
N ARG A 63 12.25 -10.25 -4.12
CA ARG A 63 12.77 -8.92 -4.45
C ARG A 63 13.31 -8.89 -5.89
N GLY A 64 13.33 -7.71 -6.50
CA GLY A 64 13.83 -7.50 -7.87
C GLY A 64 12.91 -8.03 -8.99
N ARG A 65 11.69 -8.46 -8.68
CA ARG A 65 10.70 -8.85 -9.68
C ARG A 65 9.86 -7.64 -10.09
N LYS A 66 9.38 -7.64 -11.34
CA LYS A 66 8.53 -6.55 -11.87
C LYS A 66 7.28 -6.30 -11.03
N ASP A 67 6.73 -7.34 -10.39
CA ASP A 67 5.53 -7.29 -9.58
C ASP A 67 5.79 -7.17 -8.06
N THR A 68 7.06 -7.08 -7.62
CA THR A 68 7.43 -7.01 -6.20
C THR A 68 6.69 -5.86 -5.49
N THR A 69 6.69 -4.66 -6.07
CA THR A 69 6.02 -3.49 -5.46
C THR A 69 4.51 -3.70 -5.33
N ALA A 70 3.87 -4.30 -6.34
CA ALA A 70 2.44 -4.58 -6.30
C ALA A 70 2.09 -5.65 -5.27
N ARG A 71 2.93 -6.68 -5.12
CA ARG A 71 2.78 -7.70 -4.07
C ARG A 71 2.89 -7.09 -2.67
N LEU A 72 3.92 -6.27 -2.44
CA LEU A 72 4.10 -5.58 -1.16
C LEU A 72 2.94 -4.62 -0.87
N LEU A 73 2.42 -3.93 -1.89
CA LEU A 73 1.26 -3.06 -1.73
C LEU A 73 0.05 -3.85 -1.24
N GLY A 74 -0.26 -4.98 -1.87
CA GLY A 74 -1.37 -5.85 -1.46
C GLY A 74 -1.20 -6.40 -0.04
N HIS A 75 0.02 -6.89 0.25
CA HIS A 75 0.39 -7.42 1.55
C HIS A 75 0.18 -6.40 2.68
N TYR A 76 0.79 -5.22 2.57
CA TYR A 76 0.68 -4.19 3.61
C TYR A 76 -0.68 -3.49 3.63
N TYR A 77 -1.38 -3.43 2.50
CA TYR A 77 -2.75 -2.93 2.49
C TYR A 77 -3.67 -3.86 3.30
N TYR A 78 -3.56 -5.18 3.12
CA TYR A 78 -4.29 -6.12 3.96
C TYR A 78 -3.85 -6.02 5.44
N ALA A 79 -2.55 -5.89 5.71
CA ALA A 79 -2.02 -5.71 7.06
C ALA A 79 -2.70 -4.53 7.79
N TRP A 80 -2.88 -3.41 7.08
CA TRP A 80 -3.63 -2.26 7.59
C TRP A 80 -5.12 -2.57 7.79
N VAL A 81 -5.78 -3.25 6.85
CA VAL A 81 -7.21 -3.62 6.97
C VAL A 81 -7.44 -4.45 8.23
N GLY A 82 -6.62 -5.47 8.46
CA GLY A 82 -6.67 -6.28 9.67
C GLY A 82 -6.47 -5.42 10.91
N ALA A 83 -5.35 -4.69 10.99
CA ALA A 83 -4.99 -3.87 12.16
C ALA A 83 -6.06 -2.82 12.50
N ASN A 84 -6.59 -2.14 11.48
CA ASN A 84 -7.65 -1.15 11.66
C ASN A 84 -8.96 -1.79 12.15
N SER A 85 -9.27 -3.01 11.69
CA SER A 85 -10.46 -3.74 12.14
C SER A 85 -10.36 -4.10 13.62
N SER A 86 -9.19 -4.57 14.08
CA SER A 86 -8.95 -4.88 15.50
C SER A 86 -8.80 -3.65 16.38
N ALA A 87 -8.26 -2.55 15.85
CA ALA A 87 -8.22 -1.27 16.57
C ALA A 87 -9.63 -0.79 16.94
N ARG A 88 -10.63 -1.02 16.07
CA ARG A 88 -12.05 -0.71 16.39
C ARG A 88 -12.61 -1.55 17.52
N LEU A 89 -12.02 -2.71 17.79
CA LEU A 89 -12.36 -3.60 18.91
C LEU A 89 -11.47 -3.34 20.15
N SER A 90 -10.67 -2.28 20.14
CA SER A 90 -9.77 -1.89 21.22
C SER A 90 -8.70 -2.94 21.57
N LEU A 91 -8.29 -3.76 20.61
CA LEU A 91 -7.14 -4.67 20.80
C LEU A 91 -5.87 -3.83 21.05
N PRO A 92 -5.15 -4.04 22.17
CA PRO A 92 -3.90 -3.33 22.44
C PRO A 92 -2.91 -3.45 21.29
N GLY A 93 -2.21 -2.36 20.96
CA GLY A 93 -1.20 -2.34 19.89
C GLY A 93 -1.74 -2.30 18.46
N ALA A 94 -3.00 -2.66 18.21
CA ALA A 94 -3.58 -2.72 16.86
C ALA A 94 -3.63 -1.34 16.17
N GLU A 95 -3.92 -0.26 16.91
CA GLU A 95 -3.89 1.09 16.34
C GLU A 95 -2.48 1.50 15.90
N ALA A 96 -1.47 1.21 16.73
CA ALA A 96 -0.08 1.48 16.39
C ALA A 96 0.36 0.68 15.15
N ALA A 97 -0.03 -0.59 15.08
CA ALA A 97 0.19 -1.44 13.90
C ALA A 97 -0.48 -0.86 12.65
N ALA A 98 -1.74 -0.41 12.75
CA ALA A 98 -2.45 0.21 11.64
C ALA A 98 -1.72 1.47 11.16
N ARG A 99 -1.23 2.33 12.06
CA ARG A 99 -0.46 3.52 11.67
C ARG A 99 0.85 3.17 10.96
N VAL A 100 1.53 2.10 11.38
CA VAL A 100 2.72 1.59 10.69
C VAL A 100 2.36 1.14 9.26
N TYR A 101 1.40 0.24 9.11
CA TYR A 101 1.06 -0.32 7.80
C TYR A 101 0.43 0.69 6.85
N LEU A 102 -0.32 1.68 7.38
CA LEU A 102 -0.76 2.84 6.60
C LEU A 102 0.43 3.51 5.92
N ARG A 103 1.49 3.77 6.68
CA ARG A 103 2.69 4.43 6.16
C ARG A 103 3.41 3.57 5.11
N GLU A 104 3.52 2.27 5.34
CA GLU A 104 4.16 1.32 4.42
C GLU A 104 3.40 1.19 3.10
N PHE A 105 2.08 0.89 3.13
CA PHE A 105 1.32 0.72 1.90
C PHE A 105 1.21 2.03 1.11
N ARG A 106 1.12 3.19 1.79
CA ARG A 106 1.03 4.50 1.14
C ARG A 106 2.26 4.81 0.28
N ALA A 107 3.46 4.43 0.73
CA ALA A 107 4.66 4.62 -0.06
C ALA A 107 4.59 3.84 -1.38
N LEU A 108 4.17 2.58 -1.31
CA LEU A 108 4.04 1.68 -2.46
C LEU A 108 2.90 2.08 -3.39
N GLN A 109 1.78 2.52 -2.82
CA GLN A 109 0.62 3.00 -3.55
C GLN A 109 0.97 4.22 -4.41
N ARG A 110 1.71 5.18 -3.85
CA ARG A 110 2.18 6.36 -4.61
C ARG A 110 3.14 5.97 -5.72
N GLN A 111 4.04 5.03 -5.49
CA GLN A 111 4.95 4.52 -6.52
C GLN A 111 4.21 3.89 -7.69
N LEU A 112 3.09 3.21 -7.43
CA LEU A 112 2.27 2.57 -8.46
C LEU A 112 1.17 3.47 -9.03
N GLY A 113 1.00 4.69 -8.51
CA GLY A 113 -0.05 5.61 -8.96
C GLY A 113 -1.47 5.08 -8.77
N VAL A 114 -1.71 4.23 -7.76
CA VAL A 114 -3.02 3.61 -7.50
C VAL A 114 -3.87 4.50 -6.60
N ASP A 115 -5.09 4.82 -7.01
CA ASP A 115 -6.04 5.61 -6.19
C ASP A 115 -6.65 4.79 -5.04
N ASP A 116 -7.06 5.43 -3.95
CA ASP A 116 -7.69 4.77 -2.80
C ASP A 116 -8.95 4.00 -3.16
N LYS A 117 -9.78 4.56 -4.06
CA LYS A 117 -11.00 3.90 -4.54
C LYS A 117 -10.71 2.67 -5.39
N VAL A 118 -9.51 2.56 -5.94
CA VAL A 118 -9.04 1.40 -6.70
C VAL A 118 -8.42 0.38 -5.74
N LEU A 119 -7.53 0.82 -4.84
CA LEU A 119 -6.87 -0.02 -3.86
C LEU A 119 -7.85 -0.72 -2.91
N CYS A 120 -8.91 -0.02 -2.47
CA CYS A 120 -9.88 -0.57 -1.53
C CYS A 120 -10.55 -1.87 -2.02
N LYS A 121 -10.60 -2.08 -3.33
CA LYS A 121 -11.21 -3.26 -3.97
C LYS A 121 -10.34 -4.52 -3.84
N ALA A 122 -9.08 -4.39 -3.41
CA ALA A 122 -8.16 -5.50 -3.21
C ALA A 122 -8.64 -6.49 -2.13
N VAL A 123 -9.41 -6.00 -1.16
CA VAL A 123 -9.94 -6.79 -0.03
C VAL A 123 -11.46 -6.59 0.00
N ALA A 124 -12.23 -7.67 0.17
CA ALA A 124 -13.69 -7.61 0.24
C ALA A 124 -14.17 -6.81 1.47
N GLY A 125 -15.42 -6.35 1.45
CA GLY A 125 -16.04 -5.55 2.52
C GLY A 125 -16.27 -4.09 2.13
N ASP A 126 -16.61 -3.24 3.10
CA ASP A 126 -16.97 -1.85 2.86
C ASP A 126 -15.73 -1.02 2.42
N CYS A 127 -15.62 -0.80 1.11
CA CYS A 127 -14.56 0.04 0.53
C CYS A 127 -14.70 1.50 0.98
N GLY A 128 -15.92 2.05 1.02
CA GLY A 128 -16.14 3.47 1.31
C GLY A 128 -15.71 3.81 2.74
N GLN A 129 -16.05 2.95 3.70
CA GLN A 129 -15.62 3.08 5.08
C GLN A 129 -14.09 3.04 5.20
N ARG A 130 -13.41 2.15 4.47
CA ARG A 130 -11.94 2.07 4.48
C ARG A 130 -11.29 3.34 3.92
N VAL A 131 -11.79 3.85 2.80
CA VAL A 131 -11.30 5.13 2.24
C VAL A 131 -11.47 6.27 3.25
N GLY A 132 -12.65 6.39 3.87
CA GLY A 132 -12.91 7.43 4.87
C GLY A 132 -12.00 7.34 6.11
N VAL A 133 -11.67 6.13 6.57
CA VAL A 133 -10.73 5.93 7.69
C VAL A 133 -9.31 6.33 7.30
N ILE A 134 -8.85 5.95 6.11
CA ILE A 134 -7.53 6.34 5.60
C ILE A 134 -7.41 7.87 5.60
N GLU A 135 -8.38 8.57 5.01
CA GLU A 135 -8.40 10.03 4.97
C GLU A 135 -8.41 10.66 6.37
N LYS A 136 -9.15 10.07 7.31
CA LYS A 136 -9.18 10.52 8.72
C LYS A 136 -7.79 10.38 9.36
N MET A 137 -7.17 9.21 9.28
CA MET A 137 -5.85 8.96 9.87
C MET A 137 -4.77 9.87 9.29
N GLU A 138 -4.86 10.22 8.01
CA GLU A 138 -3.92 11.14 7.37
C GLU A 138 -4.10 12.59 7.84
N ARG A 139 -5.33 13.05 8.07
CA ARG A 139 -5.60 14.36 8.67
C ARG A 139 -5.07 14.47 10.09
N GLU A 140 -5.16 13.40 10.88
CA GLU A 140 -4.64 13.35 12.25
C GLU A 140 -3.12 13.39 12.32
N LYS A 141 -2.42 12.87 11.31
CA LYS A 141 -0.95 12.87 11.25
C LYS A 141 -0.36 14.28 11.00
N GLY A 142 -1.13 15.18 10.39
CA GLY A 142 -0.70 16.54 10.06
C GLY A 142 -0.93 17.57 11.17
N ARG A 143 -1.33 17.12 12.36
CA ARG A 143 -1.67 17.95 13.53
C ARG A 143 -0.67 17.69 14.65
#